data_AF-X1MJU9-F1
#
_entry.id   AF-X1MJU9-F1
#
_cell.length_a   1.000
_cell.length_b   1.000
_cell.length_c   1.000
_cell.angle_alpha   90.00
_cell.angle_beta   90.00
_cell.angle_gamma   90.00
#
_symmetry.space_group_name_H-M   'P 1'
#
loop_
_entity.id
_entity.type
_entity.pdbx_description
1 polymer ?
#
loop_
_entity_poly.entity_id
_entity_poly.type
_entity_poly.pdbx_seq_one_letter_code
_entity_poly.pdbx_strand_id
1 'polypeptide(L)'
;MVTRETRYSLDSVKQDVMSFFTNDNHQAYQYGSKAISCGKDSVFYKKQIQVIFEDEYPHDVTGKAVNELIEGKFLKAEPRAFGRNMHVIFVYRHNVRYTAMAIKMKTKILERFSADEVNDGVGKYAEILFGHMFKINQFKIIDRNINTFRGKVWTKSDKDLDFIIEKDGISYGVEIKNRFDYMKQDEFEEKLEMCQFLGLLPVFPIRCPSEQQYAQMKDCDGLALKFKTRIFPPGFQGLVTDIWNNFRLPVNIWEEIRPPVEAVFLNYHHRNLLAQ
;
A
#
# COMPACT_ATOMS: atom_id res chain seq x y z
N MET A 1 -12.20 -24.37 5.89
CA MET A 1 -12.12 -22.90 5.99
C MET A 1 -12.69 -22.49 7.33
N VAL A 2 -11.85 -22.14 8.30
CA VAL A 2 -12.32 -21.50 9.53
C VAL A 2 -12.66 -20.07 9.16
N THR A 3 -13.96 -19.74 9.12
CA THR A 3 -14.42 -18.36 9.00
C THR A 3 -13.94 -17.61 10.24
N ARG A 4 -12.84 -16.86 10.10
CA ARG A 4 -12.47 -15.86 11.10
C ARG A 4 -13.66 -14.92 11.24
N GLU A 5 -14.17 -14.76 12.46
CA GLU A 5 -15.16 -13.72 12.74
C GLU A 5 -14.55 -12.38 12.31
N THR A 6 -15.13 -11.76 11.28
CA THR A 6 -14.73 -10.43 10.87
C THR A 6 -15.09 -9.47 11.99
N ARG A 7 -14.16 -8.60 12.38
CA ARG A 7 -14.36 -7.58 13.43
C ARG A 7 -15.44 -6.54 13.09
N TYR A 8 -16.00 -6.62 11.89
CA TYR A 8 -16.95 -5.68 11.32
C TYR A 8 -18.00 -6.44 10.48
N SER A 9 -19.16 -5.83 10.32
CA SER A 9 -20.15 -6.19 9.30
C SER A 9 -20.10 -5.16 8.17
N LEU A 10 -20.62 -5.51 6.98
CA LEU A 10 -20.68 -4.53 5.89
C LEU A 10 -21.52 -3.31 6.28
N ASP A 11 -22.59 -3.51 7.06
CA ASP A 11 -23.40 -2.42 7.60
C ASP A 11 -22.63 -1.53 8.57
N SER A 12 -21.78 -2.08 9.45
CA SER A 12 -20.96 -1.26 10.36
C SER A 12 -19.95 -0.41 9.58
N VAL A 13 -19.32 -0.99 8.54
CA VAL A 13 -18.41 -0.25 7.64
C VAL A 13 -19.15 0.85 6.89
N LYS A 14 -20.36 0.56 6.39
CA LYS A 14 -21.23 1.54 5.72
C LYS A 14 -21.58 2.70 6.64
N GLN A 15 -21.97 2.43 7.89
CA GLN A 15 -22.25 3.48 8.87
C GLN A 15 -21.02 4.34 9.17
N ASP A 16 -19.83 3.73 9.26
CA ASP A 16 -18.59 4.46 9.49
C ASP A 16 -18.23 5.35 8.28
N VAL A 17 -18.36 4.84 7.05
CA VAL A 17 -18.21 5.66 5.83
C VAL A 17 -19.26 6.78 5.77
N MET A 18 -20.50 6.55 6.18
CA MET A 18 -21.52 7.62 6.30
C MET A 18 -21.12 8.67 7.34
N SER A 19 -20.60 8.22 8.49
CA SER A 19 -20.09 9.09 9.56
C SER A 19 -18.94 9.97 9.05
N PHE A 20 -18.03 9.42 8.25
CA PHE A 20 -16.96 10.19 7.59
C PHE A 20 -17.49 11.36 6.74
N PHE A 21 -18.62 11.17 6.06
CA PHE A 21 -19.27 12.22 5.27
C PHE A 21 -20.21 13.13 6.08
N THR A 22 -20.44 12.88 7.37
CA THR A 22 -21.39 13.66 8.19
C THR A 22 -20.79 14.29 9.44
N ASN A 23 -19.65 13.79 9.91
CA ASN A 23 -18.99 14.19 11.15
C ASN A 23 -17.62 14.83 10.88
N ASP A 24 -17.48 16.14 11.18
CA ASP A 24 -16.21 16.86 11.04
C ASP A 24 -15.11 16.35 12.00
N ASN A 25 -15.52 15.67 13.06
CA ASN A 25 -14.62 15.10 14.07
C ASN A 25 -14.37 13.60 13.86
N HIS A 26 -14.74 13.05 12.70
CA HIS A 26 -14.46 11.65 12.38
C HIS A 26 -12.97 11.31 12.55
N GLN A 27 -12.66 10.11 13.04
CA GLN A 27 -11.27 9.69 13.33
C GLN A 27 -10.32 9.81 12.14
N ALA A 28 -10.81 9.56 10.93
CA ALA A 28 -10.07 9.76 9.68
C ALA A 28 -9.62 11.21 9.47
N TYR A 29 -10.22 12.18 10.18
CA TYR A 29 -9.82 13.59 10.16
C TYR A 29 -8.88 14.00 11.30
N GLN A 30 -8.54 13.09 12.21
CA GLN A 30 -7.77 13.40 13.42
C GLN A 30 -6.31 12.95 13.37
N TYR A 31 -5.91 12.12 12.40
CA TYR A 31 -4.52 11.66 12.30
C TYR A 31 -3.65 12.61 11.47
N GLY A 32 -2.40 12.80 11.89
CA GLY A 32 -1.44 13.69 11.22
C GLY A 32 -1.83 15.17 11.30
N SER A 33 -1.16 16.00 10.50
CA SER A 33 -1.50 17.42 10.40
C SER A 33 -2.83 17.63 9.67
N LYS A 34 -3.54 18.72 10.00
CA LYS A 34 -4.83 19.03 9.36
C LYS A 34 -4.64 19.23 7.84
N ALA A 35 -5.30 18.39 7.05
CA ALA A 35 -5.39 18.56 5.60
C ALA A 35 -6.31 19.75 5.25
N ILE A 36 -5.87 20.59 4.31
CA ILE A 36 -6.56 21.85 3.97
C ILE A 36 -7.90 21.61 3.25
N SER A 37 -7.93 20.64 2.34
CA SER A 37 -9.04 20.43 1.39
C SER A 37 -9.75 19.08 1.58
N CYS A 38 -9.75 18.56 2.81
CA CYS A 38 -10.39 17.29 3.15
C CYS A 38 -11.25 17.44 4.40
N GLY A 39 -12.56 17.46 4.20
CA GLY A 39 -13.59 17.40 5.25
C GLY A 39 -14.83 16.70 4.73
N LYS A 40 -15.89 16.66 5.55
CA LYS A 40 -17.11 15.88 5.30
C LYS A 40 -17.83 16.20 3.98
N ASP A 41 -17.65 17.42 3.47
CA ASP A 41 -18.23 17.93 2.22
C ASP A 41 -17.27 17.94 1.03
N SER A 42 -16.06 17.43 1.21
CA SER A 42 -15.08 17.36 0.13
C SER A 42 -15.43 16.28 -0.89
N VAL A 43 -14.91 16.45 -2.09
CA VAL A 43 -14.91 15.40 -3.11
C VAL A 43 -13.78 14.42 -2.82
N PHE A 44 -14.08 13.14 -2.72
CA PHE A 44 -13.09 12.08 -2.59
C PHE A 44 -13.06 11.28 -3.88
N TYR A 45 -12.01 10.49 -4.12
CA TYR A 45 -12.11 9.40 -5.09
C TYR A 45 -12.23 8.06 -4.38
N LYS A 46 -12.88 7.07 -5.00
CA LYS A 46 -13.21 5.81 -4.32
C LYS A 46 -12.01 5.14 -3.65
N LYS A 47 -10.88 5.05 -4.37
CA LYS A 47 -9.63 4.47 -3.85
C LYS A 47 -8.99 5.30 -2.73
N GLN A 48 -9.23 6.62 -2.69
CA GLN A 48 -8.84 7.46 -1.55
C GLN A 48 -9.48 6.98 -0.26
N ILE A 49 -10.79 6.71 -0.30
CA ILE A 49 -11.54 6.25 0.87
C ILE A 49 -11.04 4.87 1.30
N GLN A 50 -10.83 3.97 0.34
CA GLN A 50 -10.25 2.65 0.62
C GLN A 50 -8.92 2.74 1.37
N VAL A 51 -8.03 3.65 0.96
CA VAL A 51 -6.74 3.86 1.63
C VAL A 51 -6.89 4.53 3.00
N ILE A 52 -7.79 5.52 3.14
CA ILE A 52 -8.05 6.20 4.42
C ILE A 52 -8.53 5.21 5.50
N PHE A 53 -9.32 4.20 5.11
CA PHE A 53 -9.92 3.23 6.02
C PHE A 53 -9.13 1.92 6.15
N GLU A 54 -8.01 1.75 5.44
CA GLU A 54 -7.34 0.46 5.28
C GLU A 54 -6.71 -0.15 6.54
N ASP A 55 -6.54 0.65 7.59
CA ASP A 55 -6.11 0.15 8.89
C ASP A 55 -7.26 -0.50 9.67
N GLU A 56 -8.51 -0.11 9.39
CA GLU A 56 -9.72 -0.64 10.04
C GLU A 56 -10.42 -1.69 9.17
N TYR A 57 -10.51 -1.45 7.86
CA TYR A 57 -11.27 -2.27 6.93
C TYR A 57 -10.50 -2.53 5.62
N PRO A 58 -10.55 -3.74 5.06
CA PRO A 58 -9.97 -4.02 3.74
C PRO A 58 -10.53 -3.14 2.62
N HIS A 59 -9.72 -2.93 1.58
CA HIS A 59 -10.10 -2.09 0.43
C HIS A 59 -11.37 -2.60 -0.27
N ASP A 60 -11.57 -3.90 -0.40
CA ASP A 60 -12.73 -4.47 -1.09
C ASP A 60 -14.03 -4.24 -0.28
N VAL A 61 -13.99 -4.43 1.03
CA VAL A 61 -15.12 -4.17 1.94
C VAL A 61 -15.50 -2.70 1.96
N THR A 62 -14.51 -1.81 2.13
CA THR A 62 -14.73 -0.35 2.04
C THR A 62 -15.27 0.03 0.65
N GLY A 63 -14.75 -0.59 -0.40
CA GLY A 63 -15.20 -0.36 -1.77
C GLY A 63 -16.65 -0.80 -2.03
N LYS A 64 -17.09 -1.89 -1.39
CA LYS A 64 -18.49 -2.36 -1.41
C LYS A 64 -19.39 -1.40 -0.65
N ALA A 65 -19.01 -0.99 0.56
CA ALA A 65 -19.76 -0.01 1.35
C ALA A 65 -19.96 1.31 0.60
N VAL A 66 -18.92 1.84 -0.05
CA VAL A 66 -19.05 3.04 -0.90
C VAL A 66 -20.03 2.83 -2.05
N ASN A 67 -20.05 1.66 -2.69
CA ASN A 67 -21.00 1.35 -3.76
C ASN A 67 -22.45 1.33 -3.25
N GLU A 68 -22.71 0.66 -2.12
CA GLU A 68 -24.05 0.65 -1.52
C GLU A 68 -24.54 2.07 -1.18
N LEU A 69 -23.64 2.95 -0.73
CA LEU A 69 -23.97 4.35 -0.46
C LEU A 69 -24.26 5.17 -1.73
N ILE A 70 -23.64 4.82 -2.86
CA ILE A 70 -23.96 5.39 -4.16
C ILE A 70 -25.34 4.91 -4.62
N GLU A 71 -25.60 3.60 -4.53
CA GLU A 71 -26.89 2.98 -4.89
C GLU A 71 -28.05 3.53 -4.04
N GLY A 72 -27.81 3.69 -2.74
CA GLY A 72 -28.72 4.31 -1.78
C GLY A 72 -28.85 5.83 -1.90
N LYS A 73 -28.20 6.46 -2.89
CA LYS A 73 -28.22 7.91 -3.17
C LYS A 73 -27.73 8.79 -2.01
N PHE A 74 -27.01 8.23 -1.04
CA PHE A 74 -26.32 9.01 -0.03
C PHE A 74 -25.08 9.70 -0.63
N LEU A 75 -24.34 8.96 -1.46
CA LEU A 75 -23.24 9.48 -2.28
C LEU A 75 -23.67 9.63 -3.74
N LYS A 76 -22.99 10.53 -4.44
CA LYS A 76 -23.02 10.65 -5.89
C LYS A 76 -21.67 10.25 -6.45
N ALA A 77 -21.68 9.45 -7.52
CA ALA A 77 -20.49 9.07 -8.26
C ALA A 77 -20.30 9.93 -9.52
N GLU A 78 -19.06 10.28 -9.81
CA GLU A 78 -18.68 11.04 -11.00
C GLU A 78 -17.43 10.42 -11.63
N PRO A 79 -17.59 9.54 -12.63
CA PRO A 79 -16.48 8.95 -13.38
C PRO A 79 -15.71 10.02 -14.16
N ARG A 80 -14.38 9.93 -14.14
CA ARG A 80 -13.47 10.75 -14.94
C ARG A 80 -12.37 9.88 -15.52
N ALA A 81 -12.05 10.12 -16.78
CA ALA A 81 -10.82 9.62 -17.38
C ALA A 81 -9.70 10.67 -17.21
N PHE A 82 -8.47 10.20 -17.06
CA PHE A 82 -7.28 11.02 -16.99
C PHE A 82 -6.06 10.24 -17.49
N GLY A 83 -5.01 10.94 -17.94
CA GLY A 83 -3.84 10.30 -18.54
C GLY A 83 -4.17 9.43 -19.77
N ARG A 84 -3.31 8.46 -20.08
CA ARG A 84 -3.42 7.66 -21.32
C ARG A 84 -4.51 6.60 -21.32
N ASN A 85 -5.04 6.19 -20.17
CA ASN A 85 -6.16 5.23 -20.02
C ASN A 85 -6.63 5.06 -18.56
N MET A 86 -6.33 6.02 -17.67
CA MET A 86 -6.67 5.88 -16.26
C MET A 86 -8.09 6.37 -16.01
N HIS A 87 -8.81 5.62 -15.17
CA HIS A 87 -10.19 5.92 -14.81
C HIS A 87 -10.28 6.08 -13.30
N VAL A 88 -10.95 7.13 -12.86
CA VAL A 88 -11.21 7.40 -11.45
C VAL A 88 -12.70 7.66 -11.27
N ILE A 89 -13.24 7.15 -10.16
CA ILE A 89 -14.59 7.46 -9.73
C ILE A 89 -14.48 8.42 -8.55
N PHE A 90 -14.83 9.69 -8.79
CA PHE A 90 -15.02 10.64 -7.72
C PHE A 90 -16.35 10.37 -7.01
N VAL A 91 -16.38 10.57 -5.71
CA VAL A 91 -17.53 10.37 -4.84
C VAL A 91 -17.64 11.53 -3.86
N TYR A 92 -18.86 11.98 -3.61
CA TYR A 92 -19.19 13.05 -2.68
C TYR A 92 -20.63 12.91 -2.20
N ARG A 93 -21.02 13.56 -1.11
CA ARG A 93 -22.42 13.54 -0.66
C ARG A 93 -23.36 14.05 -1.74
N HIS A 94 -24.52 13.41 -1.88
CA HIS A 94 -25.49 13.75 -2.93
C HIS A 94 -25.97 15.22 -2.90
N ASN A 95 -26.01 15.84 -1.72
CA ASN A 95 -26.44 17.22 -1.52
C ASN A 95 -25.33 18.27 -1.73
N VAL A 96 -24.07 17.87 -1.88
CA VAL A 96 -22.95 18.80 -2.12
C VAL A 96 -23.02 19.34 -3.55
N ARG A 97 -22.95 20.67 -3.67
CA ARG A 97 -22.96 21.40 -4.95
C ARG A 97 -21.56 21.94 -5.28
N TYR A 98 -21.38 22.40 -6.51
CA TYR A 98 -20.15 23.08 -6.98
C TYR A 98 -18.86 22.23 -6.89
N THR A 99 -18.95 20.95 -7.25
CA THR A 99 -17.83 19.99 -7.17
C THR A 99 -16.84 20.06 -8.33
N ALA A 100 -17.22 20.68 -9.46
CA ALA A 100 -16.45 20.65 -10.70
C ALA A 100 -15.01 21.17 -10.55
N MET A 101 -14.80 22.23 -9.76
CA MET A 101 -13.47 22.79 -9.53
C MET A 101 -12.60 21.91 -8.63
N ALA A 102 -13.17 21.35 -7.57
CA ALA A 102 -12.48 20.39 -6.72
C ALA A 102 -12.06 19.15 -7.52
N ILE A 103 -12.94 18.63 -8.39
CA ILE A 103 -12.66 17.50 -9.27
C ILE A 103 -11.53 17.84 -10.23
N LYS A 104 -11.61 18.97 -10.95
CA LYS A 104 -10.57 19.39 -11.91
C LYS A 104 -9.19 19.52 -11.22
N MET A 105 -9.15 20.12 -10.04
CA MET A 105 -7.91 20.27 -9.28
C MET A 105 -7.35 18.92 -8.84
N LYS A 106 -8.20 18.04 -8.28
CA LYS A 106 -7.78 16.69 -7.87
C LYS A 106 -7.32 15.84 -9.05
N THR A 107 -7.98 15.93 -10.20
CA THR A 107 -7.55 15.23 -11.42
C THR A 107 -6.12 15.61 -11.80
N LYS A 108 -5.75 16.91 -11.75
CA LYS A 108 -4.38 17.35 -12.04
C LYS A 108 -3.34 16.77 -11.09
N ILE A 109 -3.68 16.64 -9.80
CA ILE A 109 -2.76 16.05 -8.81
C ILE A 109 -2.66 14.54 -9.03
N LEU A 110 -3.78 13.86 -9.27
CA LEU A 110 -3.83 12.43 -9.63
C LEU A 110 -2.96 12.13 -10.84
N GLU A 111 -3.08 12.91 -11.92
CA GLU A 111 -2.22 12.81 -13.12
C GLU A 111 -0.74 12.86 -12.76
N ARG A 112 -0.32 13.79 -11.90
CA ARG A 112 1.09 13.94 -11.50
C ARG A 112 1.62 12.74 -10.72
N PHE A 113 0.92 12.26 -9.69
CA PHE A 113 1.44 11.15 -8.87
C PHE A 113 1.14 9.75 -9.42
N SER A 114 0.35 9.69 -10.50
CA SER A 114 0.09 8.46 -11.24
C SER A 114 0.87 8.39 -12.55
N ALA A 115 1.69 9.40 -12.86
CA ALA A 115 2.61 9.37 -13.99
C ALA A 115 3.60 8.20 -13.84
N ASP A 116 3.89 7.53 -14.95
CA ASP A 116 4.72 6.33 -14.97
C ASP A 116 6.11 6.62 -14.41
N GLU A 117 6.71 7.75 -14.77
CA GLU A 117 8.02 8.18 -14.29
C GLU A 117 8.04 8.38 -12.76
N VAL A 118 6.94 8.89 -12.20
CA VAL A 118 6.80 9.08 -10.75
C VAL A 118 6.59 7.73 -10.06
N ASN A 119 5.75 6.86 -10.60
CA ASN A 119 5.53 5.51 -10.06
C ASN A 119 6.82 4.69 -10.06
N ASP A 120 7.57 4.71 -11.15
CA ASP A 120 8.87 4.04 -11.28
C ASP A 120 9.89 4.61 -10.31
N GLY A 121 10.02 5.94 -10.25
CA GLY A 121 10.96 6.61 -9.36
C GLY A 121 10.68 6.31 -7.88
N VAL A 122 9.42 6.33 -7.49
CA VAL A 122 8.94 5.98 -6.13
C VAL A 122 9.20 4.51 -5.79
N GLY A 123 9.05 3.60 -6.75
CA GLY A 123 9.36 2.17 -6.59
C GLY A 123 10.86 1.94 -6.36
N LYS A 124 11.68 2.38 -7.32
CA LYS A 124 13.14 2.28 -7.28
C LYS A 124 13.74 2.94 -6.04
N TYR A 125 13.17 4.06 -5.60
CA TYR A 125 13.62 4.73 -4.39
C TYR A 125 13.36 3.89 -3.13
N ALA A 126 12.21 3.22 -3.02
CA ALA A 126 11.95 2.32 -1.91
C ALA A 126 12.95 1.14 -1.90
N GLU A 127 13.26 0.56 -3.07
CA GLU A 127 14.30 -0.47 -3.18
C GLU A 127 15.67 0.02 -2.72
N ILE A 128 16.05 1.26 -3.04
CA ILE A 128 17.29 1.88 -2.55
C ILE A 128 17.29 1.95 -1.02
N LEU A 129 16.21 2.45 -0.42
CA LEU A 129 16.11 2.59 1.04
C LEU A 129 16.19 1.26 1.78
N PHE A 130 15.45 0.25 1.32
CA PHE A 130 15.51 -1.09 1.90
C PHE A 130 16.90 -1.73 1.67
N GLY A 131 17.49 -1.55 0.48
CA GLY A 131 18.86 -1.98 0.21
C GLY A 131 19.89 -1.34 1.15
N HIS A 132 19.71 -0.07 1.53
CA HIS A 132 20.55 0.59 2.54
C HIS A 132 20.31 0.02 3.94
N MET A 133 19.05 -0.15 4.35
CA MET A 133 18.69 -0.73 5.65
C MET A 133 19.30 -2.14 5.81
N PHE A 134 19.22 -3.00 4.79
CA PHE A 134 19.84 -4.31 4.81
C PHE A 134 21.35 -4.24 5.03
N LYS A 135 22.06 -3.37 4.29
CA LYS A 135 23.51 -3.22 4.39
C LYS A 135 23.95 -2.71 5.78
N ILE A 136 23.28 -1.70 6.31
CA ILE A 136 23.60 -1.13 7.63
C ILE A 136 23.43 -2.19 8.72
N ASN A 137 22.46 -3.09 8.56
CA ASN A 137 22.23 -4.22 9.46
C ASN A 137 23.05 -5.47 9.13
N GLN A 138 24.10 -5.33 8.33
CA GLN A 138 25.07 -6.39 7.99
C GLN A 138 24.46 -7.58 7.22
N PHE A 139 23.32 -7.38 6.55
CA PHE A 139 22.84 -8.35 5.56
C PHE A 139 23.65 -8.19 4.28
N LYS A 140 24.18 -9.30 3.78
CA LYS A 140 24.85 -9.36 2.48
C LYS A 140 23.79 -9.38 1.39
N ILE A 141 23.81 -8.40 0.49
CA ILE A 141 23.03 -8.49 -0.75
C ILE A 141 23.77 -9.45 -1.67
N ILE A 142 23.16 -10.60 -1.95
CA ILE A 142 23.70 -11.61 -2.85
C ILE A 142 23.52 -11.16 -4.29
N ASP A 143 22.31 -10.75 -4.64
CA ASP A 143 21.98 -10.27 -5.99
C ASP A 143 20.72 -9.38 -5.98
N ARG A 144 20.43 -8.74 -7.11
CA ARG A 144 19.28 -7.85 -7.35
C ARG A 144 18.59 -8.21 -8.66
N ASN A 145 17.27 -8.05 -8.73
CA ASN A 145 16.48 -8.40 -9.92
C ASN A 145 16.86 -9.80 -10.42
N ILE A 146 16.64 -10.80 -9.55
CA ILE A 146 17.18 -12.14 -9.71
C ILE A 146 16.11 -13.21 -9.56
N ASN A 147 16.20 -14.24 -10.38
CA ASN A 147 15.35 -15.44 -10.34
C ASN A 147 16.14 -16.74 -10.17
N THR A 148 17.43 -16.63 -9.87
CA THR A 148 18.38 -17.73 -9.74
C THR A 148 19.08 -17.69 -8.40
N PHE A 149 19.18 -18.84 -7.71
CA PHE A 149 19.88 -18.95 -6.44
C PHE A 149 20.43 -20.37 -6.23
N ARG A 150 21.70 -20.46 -5.81
CA ARG A 150 22.39 -21.73 -5.49
C ARG A 150 22.17 -22.83 -6.56
N GLY A 151 22.28 -22.46 -7.83
CA GLY A 151 22.13 -23.36 -8.98
C GLY A 151 20.69 -23.68 -9.38
N LYS A 152 19.68 -23.18 -8.65
CA LYS A 152 18.27 -23.27 -9.04
C LYS A 152 17.87 -22.04 -9.85
N VAL A 153 17.22 -22.24 -10.98
CA VAL A 153 16.73 -21.18 -11.88
C VAL A 153 15.22 -21.27 -11.95
N TRP A 154 14.51 -20.20 -11.61
CA TRP A 154 13.07 -20.12 -11.78
C TRP A 154 12.73 -19.96 -13.27
N THR A 155 11.96 -20.90 -13.83
CA THR A 155 11.64 -20.95 -15.27
C THR A 155 10.15 -20.86 -15.58
N LYS A 156 9.30 -20.77 -14.55
CA LYS A 156 7.85 -20.67 -14.72
C LYS A 156 7.43 -19.33 -15.35
N SER A 157 8.23 -18.28 -15.15
CA SER A 157 8.01 -16.94 -15.72
C SER A 157 9.31 -16.15 -15.83
N ASP A 158 9.21 -14.97 -16.44
CA ASP A 158 10.29 -13.98 -16.58
C ASP A 158 10.40 -13.02 -15.38
N LYS A 159 9.76 -13.37 -14.25
CA LYS A 159 9.76 -12.54 -13.04
C LYS A 159 11.02 -12.75 -12.21
N ASP A 160 11.43 -11.68 -11.54
CA ASP A 160 12.61 -11.62 -10.69
C ASP A 160 12.25 -11.11 -9.30
N LEU A 161 12.92 -11.57 -8.23
CA LEU A 161 12.87 -10.91 -6.92
C LEU A 161 13.71 -9.63 -6.95
N ASP A 162 13.29 -8.60 -6.22
CA ASP A 162 14.07 -7.35 -6.12
C ASP A 162 15.45 -7.60 -5.49
N PHE A 163 15.50 -8.48 -4.48
CA PHE A 163 16.76 -8.90 -3.85
C PHE A 163 16.76 -10.37 -3.44
N ILE A 164 17.96 -10.93 -3.41
CA ILE A 164 18.30 -12.00 -2.47
C ILE A 164 19.30 -11.45 -1.46
N ILE A 165 18.99 -11.60 -0.17
CA ILE A 165 19.88 -11.18 0.92
C ILE A 165 20.20 -12.35 1.84
N GLU A 166 21.34 -12.30 2.51
CA GLU A 166 21.79 -13.37 3.42
C GLU A 166 22.43 -12.79 4.68
N LYS A 167 22.12 -13.41 5.82
CA LYS A 167 22.78 -13.15 7.11
C LYS A 167 22.66 -14.37 8.01
N ASP A 168 23.75 -14.69 8.72
CA ASP A 168 23.81 -15.78 9.70
C ASP A 168 23.31 -17.13 9.14
N GLY A 169 23.69 -17.43 7.88
CA GLY A 169 23.30 -18.65 7.18
C GLY A 169 21.86 -18.68 6.66
N ILE A 170 21.05 -17.65 6.94
CA ILE A 170 19.66 -17.53 6.46
C ILE A 170 19.63 -16.68 5.19
N SER A 171 19.03 -17.22 4.13
CA SER A 171 18.81 -16.52 2.86
C SER A 171 17.35 -16.11 2.70
N TYR A 172 17.11 -14.87 2.29
CA TYR A 172 15.78 -14.30 2.12
C TYR A 172 15.54 -13.85 0.69
N GLY A 173 14.33 -14.09 0.19
CA GLY A 173 13.83 -13.56 -1.07
C GLY A 173 13.00 -12.33 -0.80
N VAL A 174 13.35 -11.20 -1.42
CA VAL A 174 12.78 -9.89 -1.10
C VAL A 174 12.02 -9.32 -2.28
N GLU A 175 10.81 -8.83 -2.01
CA GLU A 175 9.96 -8.14 -2.97
C GLU A 175 9.33 -6.90 -2.32
N ILE A 176 9.52 -5.74 -2.92
CA ILE A 176 9.17 -4.43 -2.37
C ILE A 176 8.02 -3.82 -3.17
N LYS A 177 6.95 -3.41 -2.49
CA LYS A 177 5.81 -2.73 -3.12
C LYS A 177 5.46 -1.42 -2.43
N ASN A 178 5.76 -0.33 -3.12
CA ASN A 178 5.50 1.05 -2.68
C ASN A 178 4.32 1.69 -3.44
N ARG A 179 3.14 1.03 -3.37
CA ARG A 179 1.91 1.45 -4.08
C ARG A 179 0.72 1.52 -3.12
N PHE A 180 -0.30 2.30 -3.49
CA PHE A 180 -1.54 2.38 -2.71
C PHE A 180 -2.36 1.09 -2.82
N ASP A 181 -2.41 0.52 -4.02
CA ASP A 181 -3.07 -0.76 -4.24
C ASP A 181 -2.35 -1.90 -3.53
N TYR A 182 -3.12 -2.90 -3.13
CA TYR A 182 -2.56 -4.19 -2.78
C TYR A 182 -1.82 -4.75 -3.99
N MET A 183 -0.75 -5.50 -3.73
CA MET A 183 -0.11 -6.33 -4.74
C MET A 183 -1.16 -7.24 -5.36
N LYS A 184 -1.10 -7.49 -6.66
CA LYS A 184 -2.05 -8.43 -7.27
C LYS A 184 -1.83 -9.82 -6.69
N GLN A 185 -2.92 -10.56 -6.51
CA GLN A 185 -2.88 -11.82 -5.78
C GLN A 185 -2.06 -12.91 -6.50
N ASP A 186 -2.18 -12.97 -7.82
CA ASP A 186 -1.39 -13.83 -8.71
C ASP A 186 0.11 -13.48 -8.63
N GLU A 187 0.44 -12.19 -8.70
CA GLU A 187 1.82 -11.70 -8.56
C GLU A 187 2.39 -12.06 -7.18
N PHE A 188 1.60 -11.92 -6.11
CA PHE A 188 2.02 -12.25 -4.74
C PHE A 188 2.29 -13.75 -4.57
N GLU A 189 1.37 -14.60 -5.04
CA GLU A 189 1.50 -16.06 -4.95
C GLU A 189 2.68 -16.58 -5.77
N GLU A 190 2.90 -16.04 -6.97
CA GLU A 190 4.03 -16.38 -7.82
C GLU A 190 5.37 -16.08 -7.14
N LYS A 191 5.48 -14.94 -6.44
CA LYS A 191 6.71 -14.57 -5.71
C LYS A 191 6.96 -15.46 -4.51
N LEU A 192 5.90 -15.90 -3.81
CA LEU A 192 6.03 -16.87 -2.73
C LEU A 192 6.49 -18.23 -3.25
N GLU A 193 5.91 -18.71 -4.34
CA GLU A 193 6.30 -19.96 -5.00
C GLU A 193 7.76 -19.90 -5.48
N MET A 194 8.19 -18.76 -6.02
CA MET A 194 9.58 -18.52 -6.39
C MET A 194 10.52 -18.60 -5.18
N CYS A 195 10.18 -17.97 -4.06
CA CYS A 195 10.96 -18.08 -2.83
C CYS A 195 11.07 -19.54 -2.35
N GLN A 196 9.96 -20.27 -2.34
CA GLN A 196 9.93 -21.69 -1.96
C GLN A 196 10.81 -22.54 -2.89
N PHE A 197 10.69 -22.35 -4.20
CA PHE A 197 11.48 -23.08 -5.20
C PHE A 197 12.98 -22.85 -4.99
N LEU A 198 13.38 -21.57 -4.83
CA LEU A 198 14.78 -21.18 -4.63
C LEU A 198 15.31 -21.56 -3.24
N GLY A 199 14.46 -21.94 -2.29
CA GLY A 199 14.85 -22.25 -0.90
C GLY A 199 15.17 -21.01 -0.10
N LEU A 200 14.37 -19.95 -0.27
CA LEU A 200 14.49 -18.66 0.38
C LEU A 200 13.32 -18.42 1.33
N LEU A 201 13.58 -17.78 2.48
CA LEU A 201 12.51 -17.26 3.33
C LEU A 201 11.95 -15.97 2.73
N PRO A 202 10.63 -15.87 2.47
CA PRO A 202 10.06 -14.69 1.84
C PRO A 202 9.99 -13.50 2.82
N VAL A 203 10.46 -12.34 2.40
CA VAL A 203 10.35 -11.07 3.12
C VAL A 203 9.88 -10.01 2.14
N PHE A 204 8.61 -9.62 2.22
CA PHE A 204 8.03 -8.64 1.29
C PHE A 204 7.74 -7.32 2.01
N PRO A 205 8.62 -6.30 1.90
CA PRO A 205 8.31 -4.94 2.31
C PRO A 205 7.24 -4.33 1.43
N ILE A 206 6.02 -4.27 1.94
CA ILE A 206 4.87 -3.78 1.18
C ILE A 206 4.12 -2.73 1.98
N ARG A 207 3.65 -1.67 1.32
CA ARG A 207 3.04 -0.52 2.01
C ARG A 207 1.87 -0.96 2.90
N CYS A 208 0.96 -1.76 2.37
CA CYS A 208 -0.12 -2.38 3.13
C CYS A 208 -0.51 -3.71 2.46
N PRO A 209 -0.31 -4.88 3.11
CA PRO A 209 -0.85 -6.15 2.62
C PRO A 209 -2.37 -6.22 2.83
N SER A 210 -3.05 -7.03 2.02
CA SER A 210 -4.40 -7.49 2.35
C SER A 210 -4.36 -8.50 3.51
N GLU A 211 -5.51 -8.77 4.14
CA GLU A 211 -5.60 -9.81 5.18
C GLU A 211 -5.22 -11.20 4.63
N GLN A 212 -5.61 -11.50 3.39
CA GLN A 212 -5.25 -12.74 2.70
C GLN A 212 -3.74 -12.85 2.51
N GLN A 213 -3.09 -11.79 2.02
CA GLN A 213 -1.63 -11.76 1.82
C GLN A 213 -0.88 -11.92 3.14
N TYR A 214 -1.37 -11.28 4.21
CA TYR A 214 -0.84 -11.48 5.55
C TYR A 214 -0.95 -12.92 6.03
N ALA A 215 -2.09 -13.57 5.80
CA ALA A 215 -2.30 -14.97 6.18
C ALA A 215 -1.38 -15.91 5.41
N GLN A 216 -1.32 -15.78 4.08
CA GLN A 216 -0.45 -16.61 3.22
C GLN A 216 1.02 -16.48 3.58
N MET A 217 1.48 -15.25 3.87
CA MET A 217 2.84 -15.02 4.29
C MET A 217 3.15 -15.68 5.63
N LYS A 218 2.19 -15.72 6.55
CA LYS A 218 2.35 -16.43 7.82
C LYS A 218 2.40 -17.95 7.62
N ASP A 219 1.61 -18.49 6.70
CA ASP A 219 1.52 -19.93 6.44
C ASP A 219 2.82 -20.49 5.83
N CYS A 220 3.67 -19.65 5.24
CA CYS A 220 5.00 -20.02 4.73
C CYS A 220 6.15 -19.50 5.60
N ASP A 221 5.87 -19.17 6.87
CA ASP A 221 6.83 -18.63 7.85
C ASP A 221 7.57 -17.36 7.38
N GLY A 222 7.00 -16.64 6.41
CA GLY A 222 7.56 -15.42 5.84
C GLY A 222 7.21 -14.15 6.60
N LEU A 223 7.65 -13.01 6.06
CA LEU A 223 7.35 -11.69 6.60
C LEU A 223 6.74 -10.73 5.56
N ALA A 224 5.50 -10.30 5.81
CA ALA A 224 4.86 -9.21 5.09
C ALA A 224 5.14 -7.91 5.87
N LEU A 225 6.24 -7.24 5.53
CA LEU A 225 6.74 -6.08 6.27
C LEU A 225 5.96 -4.82 5.88
N LYS A 226 4.89 -4.52 6.64
CA LYS A 226 4.03 -3.35 6.43
C LYS A 226 4.69 -2.04 6.87
N PHE A 227 4.76 -1.05 5.97
CA PHE A 227 5.31 0.28 6.28
C PHE A 227 4.32 1.45 6.15
N LYS A 228 3.07 1.20 5.77
CA LYS A 228 1.88 2.10 5.68
C LYS A 228 1.97 3.29 4.73
N THR A 229 3.13 3.94 4.66
CA THR A 229 3.35 5.20 3.96
C THR A 229 3.85 4.94 2.57
N ARG A 230 3.26 5.54 1.54
CA ARG A 230 3.88 5.55 0.20
C ARG A 230 5.06 6.52 0.22
N ILE A 231 6.26 5.99 -0.01
CA ILE A 231 7.52 6.71 0.19
C ILE A 231 7.91 7.44 -1.09
N PHE A 232 8.13 8.75 -1.02
CA PHE A 232 8.63 9.56 -2.13
C PHE A 232 10.10 9.93 -1.95
N PRO A 233 10.87 10.06 -3.04
CA PRO A 233 12.24 10.56 -2.95
C PRO A 233 12.28 12.06 -2.59
N PRO A 234 13.40 12.52 -2.00
CA PRO A 234 13.68 13.95 -1.87
C PRO A 234 13.51 14.69 -3.20
N GLY A 235 12.96 15.90 -3.15
CA GLY A 235 12.61 16.70 -4.34
C GLY A 235 11.12 16.69 -4.68
N PHE A 236 10.32 15.79 -4.08
CA PHE A 236 8.88 15.68 -4.29
C PHE A 236 8.02 16.39 -3.21
N GLN A 237 8.61 17.28 -2.39
CA GLN A 237 7.95 17.92 -1.25
C GLN A 237 6.63 18.59 -1.64
N GLY A 238 6.63 19.32 -2.77
CA GLY A 238 5.42 19.97 -3.29
C GLY A 238 4.32 18.97 -3.64
N LEU A 239 4.65 17.87 -4.33
CA LEU A 239 3.68 16.84 -4.68
C LEU A 239 3.15 16.11 -3.44
N VAL A 240 4.02 15.77 -2.49
CA VAL A 240 3.61 15.14 -1.21
C VAL A 240 2.68 16.05 -0.42
N THR A 241 2.98 17.35 -0.37
CA THR A 241 2.12 18.36 0.27
C THR A 241 0.76 18.45 -0.42
N ASP A 242 0.74 18.48 -1.76
CA ASP A 242 -0.49 18.48 -2.54
C ASP A 242 -1.33 17.23 -2.29
N ILE A 243 -0.69 16.05 -2.25
CA ILE A 243 -1.37 14.78 -1.97
C ILE A 243 -1.95 14.79 -0.55
N TRP A 244 -1.18 15.22 0.45
CA TRP A 244 -1.65 15.27 1.83
C TRP A 244 -2.84 16.24 1.98
N ASN A 245 -2.70 17.47 1.49
CA ASN A 245 -3.71 18.51 1.67
C ASN A 245 -5.00 18.23 0.90
N ASN A 246 -4.91 17.58 -0.27
CA ASN A 246 -6.06 17.35 -1.12
C ASN A 246 -6.60 15.93 -1.06
N PHE A 247 -5.84 14.94 -0.59
CA PHE A 247 -6.29 13.56 -0.55
C PHE A 247 -6.13 12.89 0.81
N ARG A 248 -5.33 13.46 1.71
CA ARG A 248 -5.04 12.88 3.02
C ARG A 248 -4.59 11.42 2.90
N LEU A 249 -3.78 11.13 1.88
CA LEU A 249 -3.19 9.81 1.70
C LEU A 249 -1.91 9.70 2.52
N PRO A 250 -1.56 8.51 3.03
CA PRO A 250 -0.34 8.30 3.79
C PRO A 250 0.87 8.37 2.85
N VAL A 251 1.38 9.57 2.62
CA VAL A 251 2.57 9.84 1.81
C VAL A 251 3.61 10.57 2.64
N ASN A 252 4.88 10.32 2.38
CA ASN A 252 5.96 11.06 3.01
C ASN A 252 7.26 10.92 2.22
N ILE A 253 8.21 11.80 2.51
CA ILE A 253 9.61 11.66 2.06
C ILE A 253 10.40 11.04 3.18
N TRP A 254 11.06 9.93 2.89
CA TRP A 254 11.94 9.25 3.83
C TRP A 254 13.36 9.28 3.28
N GLU A 255 14.35 9.50 4.14
CA GLU A 255 15.76 9.39 3.78
C GLU A 255 16.33 8.01 4.16
N GLU A 256 15.65 7.32 5.07
CA GLU A 256 15.96 5.99 5.58
C GLU A 256 14.67 5.23 5.95
N ILE A 257 14.77 3.91 6.09
CA ILE A 257 13.66 3.11 6.62
C ILE A 257 13.48 3.46 8.10
N ARG A 258 12.24 3.73 8.51
CA ARG A 258 11.96 4.15 9.88
C ARG A 258 12.28 3.05 10.91
N PRO A 259 12.79 3.40 12.10
CA PRO A 259 13.18 2.43 13.12
C PRO A 259 12.10 1.39 13.50
N PRO A 260 10.79 1.73 13.59
CA PRO A 260 9.77 0.71 13.87
C PRO A 260 9.63 -0.35 12.77
N VAL A 261 9.82 0.02 11.51
CA VAL A 261 9.74 -0.92 10.38
C VAL A 261 10.97 -1.82 10.38
N GLU A 262 12.15 -1.22 10.55
CA GLU A 262 13.42 -1.94 10.69
C GLU A 262 13.38 -2.93 11.86
N ALA A 263 12.90 -2.52 13.03
CA ALA A 263 12.80 -3.37 14.21
C ALA A 263 11.92 -4.61 13.98
N VAL A 264 10.82 -4.50 13.21
CA VAL A 264 9.98 -5.65 12.86
C VAL A 264 10.77 -6.67 12.04
N PHE A 265 11.55 -6.20 11.05
CA PHE A 265 12.40 -7.06 10.25
C PHE A 265 13.51 -7.72 11.08
N LEU A 266 14.21 -6.96 11.92
CA LEU A 266 15.26 -7.51 12.78
C LEU A 266 14.71 -8.53 13.77
N ASN A 267 13.56 -8.27 14.39
CA ASN A 267 12.90 -9.22 15.28
C ASN A 267 12.45 -10.49 14.56
N TYR A 268 12.06 -10.39 13.29
CA TYR A 268 11.77 -11.56 12.47
C TYR A 268 13.03 -12.37 12.17
N HIS A 269 14.15 -11.73 11.82
CA HIS A 269 15.42 -12.40 11.61
C HIS A 269 15.90 -13.13 12.89
N HIS A 270 15.91 -12.45 14.05
CA HIS A 270 16.33 -13.06 15.31
C HIS A 270 15.49 -14.28 15.69
N ARG A 271 14.17 -14.24 15.46
CA ARG A 271 13.28 -15.38 15.71
C ARG A 271 13.65 -16.59 14.85
N ASN A 272 13.97 -16.38 13.57
CA ASN A 272 14.38 -17.45 12.67
C ASN A 272 15.78 -17.99 12.98
N LEU A 273 16.69 -17.13 13.44
CA LEU A 273 18.02 -17.54 13.89
C LEU A 273 17.94 -18.47 15.10
N LEU A 274 17.05 -18.20 16.05
CA LEU A 274 16.83 -19.05 17.23
C LEU A 274 16.10 -20.36 16.92
N ALA A 275 15.50 -20.49 15.74
CA ALA A 275 14.80 -21.69 15.31
C ALA A 275 15.71 -22.68 14.55
N GLN A 276 16.96 -22.30 14.26
CA GLN A 276 18.00 -23.17 13.69
C GLN A 276 18.75 -23.93 14.78
#